data_AF-A0A2S8IV97-F1
#
_entry.id   AF-A0A2S8IV97-F1
#
_cell.length_a   1.000
_cell.length_b   1.000
_cell.length_c   1.000
_cell.angle_alpha   90.00
_cell.angle_beta   90.00
_cell.angle_gamma   90.00
#
_symmetry.space_group_name_H-M   'P 1'
#
loop_
_entity.id
_entity.type
_entity.pdbx_description
1 polymer ?
#
loop_
_entity_poly.entity_id
_entity_poly.type
_entity_poly.pdbx_seq_one_letter_code
_entity_poly.pdbx_strand_id
1 'polypeptide(L)'
;MALPPWRFANLGAWTAAASRHSRYLKADSNMDGKPEYMQCSNRLVSAMREIVRLALVDKFPNPRMTSDEAEHLLDALHVMRPARPELILYDGYVHIVHRNWIDAIAVFDGLASRGECMPGARAMLVYCLAASGNADWRIVAGKMREDEGSLTDDARALLDSVELRDELERANRDAQATGVFHMTDMMKRLRDRLGIKTPTLHDANGPDANADGAQPSAATPTAEESQYLRL
;
A
#
# COMPACT_ATOMS: atom_id res chain seq x y z
N MET A 1 3.62 -30.05 28.41
CA MET A 1 4.84 -30.89 28.29
C MET A 1 4.71 -31.69 27.01
N ALA A 2 5.65 -31.79 26.09
CA ALA A 2 6.95 -31.15 25.89
C ALA A 2 7.25 -31.36 24.41
N LEU A 3 7.72 -30.32 23.73
CA LEU A 3 8.31 -30.40 22.40
C LEU A 3 9.64 -31.17 22.48
N PRO A 4 9.97 -32.02 21.48
CA PRO A 4 11.34 -32.47 21.32
C PRO A 4 11.80 -32.33 19.83
N PRO A 5 13.08 -32.55 19.51
CA PRO A 5 14.02 -31.45 19.29
C PRO A 5 14.88 -31.67 18.04
N TRP A 6 14.74 -30.87 17.00
CA TRP A 6 15.75 -30.80 15.94
C TRP A 6 15.73 -29.44 15.27
N ARG A 7 16.77 -28.69 15.60
CA ARG A 7 17.19 -27.43 15.02
C ARG A 7 18.48 -27.74 14.25
N PHE A 8 18.67 -27.05 13.12
CA PHE A 8 19.88 -26.98 12.30
C PHE A 8 20.19 -28.13 11.34
N ALA A 9 19.77 -27.99 10.08
CA ALA A 9 20.58 -28.31 8.89
C ALA A 9 19.77 -28.00 7.61
N ASN A 10 19.91 -26.79 7.04
CA ASN A 10 19.95 -26.61 5.59
C ASN A 10 20.40 -25.18 5.20
N LEU A 11 21.65 -24.88 5.52
CA LEU A 11 22.43 -23.82 4.88
C LEU A 11 23.42 -24.54 3.96
N GLY A 12 23.07 -24.69 2.68
CA GLY A 12 23.96 -25.41 1.76
C GLY A 12 23.36 -25.82 0.42
N ALA A 13 22.55 -24.97 -0.23
CA ALA A 13 22.02 -25.28 -1.56
C ALA A 13 21.97 -24.07 -2.51
N TRP A 14 22.92 -23.14 -2.40
CA TRP A 14 23.04 -21.97 -3.30
C TRP A 14 24.46 -21.75 -3.84
N THR A 15 25.34 -22.75 -3.81
CA THR A 15 26.76 -22.59 -4.23
C THR A 15 27.15 -23.34 -5.52
N ALA A 16 26.22 -23.92 -6.27
CA ALA A 16 26.57 -24.71 -7.47
C ALA A 16 26.10 -24.14 -8.82
N ALA A 17 25.39 -23.00 -8.85
CA ALA A 17 24.93 -22.37 -10.10
C ALA A 17 25.86 -21.24 -10.61
N ALA A 18 26.94 -20.91 -9.90
CA ALA A 18 27.84 -19.80 -10.22
C ALA A 18 29.15 -20.23 -10.94
N SER A 19 29.18 -21.40 -11.61
CA SER A 19 30.43 -21.94 -12.20
C SER A 19 30.45 -22.01 -13.74
N ARG A 20 29.49 -21.37 -14.43
CA ARG A 20 29.54 -21.27 -15.91
C ARG A 20 29.12 -19.88 -16.36
N HIS A 21 30.04 -18.91 -16.24
CA HIS A 21 30.23 -17.76 -17.15
C HIS A 21 31.47 -16.94 -16.73
N SER A 22 32.53 -17.60 -16.26
CA SER A 22 33.83 -16.95 -16.04
C SER A 22 34.69 -17.11 -17.28
N ARG A 23 34.47 -16.25 -18.27
CA ARG A 23 35.39 -15.86 -19.35
C ARG A 23 34.79 -14.59 -19.94
N TYR A 24 35.60 -13.55 -20.11
CA TYR A 24 35.22 -12.17 -20.47
C TYR A 24 34.76 -11.31 -19.29
N LEU A 25 35.73 -10.83 -18.51
CA LEU A 25 35.86 -9.44 -18.03
C LEU A 25 37.11 -9.43 -17.14
N LYS A 26 38.24 -9.11 -17.74
CA LYS A 26 39.43 -8.74 -16.97
C LYS A 26 39.08 -7.40 -16.33
N ALA A 27 38.63 -7.42 -15.08
CA ALA A 27 38.30 -6.22 -14.34
C ALA A 27 39.61 -5.49 -14.05
N ASP A 28 39.80 -4.32 -14.68
CA ASP A 28 40.83 -3.39 -14.25
C ASP A 28 40.42 -2.86 -12.87
N SER A 29 41.11 -3.35 -11.85
CA SER A 29 40.92 -2.90 -10.47
C SER A 29 41.65 -1.58 -10.26
N ASN A 30 40.94 -0.53 -9.85
CA ASN A 30 41.58 0.69 -9.39
C ASN A 30 42.15 0.49 -7.95
N MET A 31 43.10 1.32 -7.52
CA MET A 31 43.91 1.22 -6.28
C MET A 31 43.15 1.06 -4.94
N ASP A 32 41.81 1.03 -4.97
CA ASP A 32 40.91 0.95 -3.81
C ASP A 32 40.15 -0.40 -3.72
N GLY A 33 40.52 -1.39 -4.55
CA GLY A 33 40.03 -2.77 -4.45
C GLY A 33 38.55 -2.99 -4.81
N LYS A 34 37.83 -1.96 -5.24
CA LYS A 34 36.44 -2.05 -5.73
C LYS A 34 36.42 -2.14 -7.25
N PRO A 35 35.63 -3.06 -7.84
CA PRO A 35 35.57 -3.18 -9.28
C PRO A 35 34.95 -1.92 -9.90
N GLU A 36 35.49 -1.48 -11.03
CA GLU A 36 35.16 -0.21 -11.69
C GLU A 36 33.68 -0.07 -12.06
N TYR A 37 32.98 -1.19 -12.30
CA TYR A 37 31.53 -1.21 -12.53
C TYR A 37 30.68 -0.79 -11.31
N MET A 38 31.24 -0.74 -10.09
CA MET A 38 30.56 -0.20 -8.91
C MET A 38 30.58 1.34 -8.86
N GLN A 39 31.34 2.00 -9.74
CA GLN A 39 31.38 3.46 -9.84
C GLN A 39 30.28 3.96 -10.78
N CYS A 40 29.02 3.60 -10.50
CA CYS A 40 27.88 4.13 -11.23
C CYS A 40 27.76 5.64 -11.02
N SER A 41 27.56 6.38 -12.13
CA SER A 41 27.35 7.81 -12.09
C SER A 41 26.13 8.15 -11.23
N ASN A 42 26.19 9.27 -10.50
CA ASN A 42 25.06 9.71 -9.67
C ASN A 42 23.79 9.96 -10.49
N ARG A 43 23.91 10.28 -11.79
CA ARG A 43 22.77 10.41 -12.69
C ARG A 43 22.04 9.09 -12.90
N LEU A 44 22.78 8.01 -13.16
CA LEU A 44 22.20 6.68 -13.33
C LEU A 44 21.48 6.22 -12.06
N VAL A 45 22.14 6.36 -10.91
CA VAL A 45 21.55 5.97 -9.61
C VAL A 45 20.29 6.81 -9.31
N SER A 46 20.34 8.11 -9.57
CA SER A 46 19.16 8.98 -9.39
C SER A 46 18.02 8.62 -10.32
N ALA A 47 18.30 8.30 -11.58
CA ALA A 47 17.28 7.89 -12.55
C ALA A 47 16.65 6.55 -12.13
N MET A 48 17.47 5.60 -11.69
CA MET A 48 16.99 4.28 -11.26
C MET A 48 16.15 4.37 -9.99
N ARG A 49 16.54 5.20 -9.02
CA ARG A 49 15.73 5.53 -7.85
C ARG A 49 14.38 6.14 -8.25
N GLU A 50 14.37 7.03 -9.22
CA GLU A 50 13.14 7.65 -9.70
C GLU A 50 12.19 6.63 -10.36
N ILE A 51 12.75 5.67 -11.11
CA ILE A 51 11.97 4.55 -11.67
C ILE A 51 11.35 3.72 -10.54
N VAL A 52 12.10 3.37 -9.50
CA VAL A 52 11.55 2.65 -8.33
C VAL A 52 10.44 3.45 -7.65
N ARG A 53 10.65 4.77 -7.45
CA ARG A 53 9.64 5.66 -6.88
C ARG A 53 8.36 5.65 -7.71
N LEU A 54 8.47 5.79 -9.03
CA LEU A 54 7.33 5.78 -9.94
C LEU A 54 6.65 4.39 -9.98
N ALA A 55 7.41 3.31 -9.88
CA ALA A 55 6.90 1.96 -9.90
C ALA A 55 6.06 1.65 -8.64
N LEU A 56 6.58 2.01 -7.46
CA LEU A 56 6.00 1.63 -6.16
C LEU A 56 5.04 2.68 -5.58
N VAL A 57 5.32 3.97 -5.76
CA VAL A 57 4.63 5.05 -5.03
C VAL A 57 3.54 5.72 -5.86
N ASP A 58 3.74 5.92 -7.17
CA ASP A 58 2.84 6.73 -8.00
C ASP A 58 1.39 6.21 -8.07
N LYS A 59 1.22 4.88 -8.09
CA LYS A 59 -0.09 4.22 -8.09
C LYS A 59 -0.37 3.43 -6.82
N PHE A 60 0.29 3.80 -5.72
CA PHE A 60 0.10 3.15 -4.44
C PHE A 60 -1.39 3.05 -4.05
N PRO A 61 -1.87 1.87 -3.59
CA PRO A 61 -1.12 0.66 -3.24
C PRO A 61 -0.93 -0.36 -4.39
N ASN A 62 -1.36 -0.04 -5.62
CA ASN A 62 -1.25 -0.94 -6.77
C ASN A 62 -0.06 -0.55 -7.66
N PRO A 63 1.10 -1.23 -7.55
CA PRO A 63 2.31 -0.81 -8.25
C PRO A 63 2.14 -0.86 -9.78
N ARG A 64 2.89 -0.01 -10.49
CA ARG A 64 2.90 0.01 -11.97
C ARG A 64 3.68 -1.15 -12.59
N MET A 65 4.45 -1.86 -11.78
CA MET A 65 5.40 -2.90 -12.16
C MET A 65 5.16 -4.12 -11.28
N THR A 66 5.58 -5.30 -11.75
CA THR A 66 5.53 -6.50 -10.90
C THR A 66 6.42 -6.31 -9.68
N SER A 67 6.00 -6.89 -8.54
CA SER A 67 6.74 -6.72 -7.28
C SER A 67 8.17 -7.24 -7.39
N ASP A 68 8.35 -8.39 -8.06
CA ASP A 68 9.65 -9.00 -8.31
C ASP A 68 10.58 -8.05 -9.08
N GLU A 69 10.12 -7.40 -10.15
CA GLU A 69 10.96 -6.47 -10.92
C GLU A 69 11.38 -5.24 -10.09
N ALA A 70 10.51 -4.76 -9.19
CA ALA A 70 10.83 -3.66 -8.29
C ALA A 70 11.88 -4.08 -7.24
N GLU A 71 11.79 -5.30 -6.71
CA GLU A 71 12.78 -5.88 -5.80
C GLU A 71 14.17 -5.99 -6.45
N HIS A 72 14.25 -6.57 -7.65
CA HIS A 72 15.53 -6.71 -8.35
C HIS A 72 16.20 -5.35 -8.62
N LEU A 73 15.39 -4.32 -8.93
CA LEU A 73 15.89 -2.98 -9.15
C LEU A 73 16.39 -2.34 -7.84
N LEU A 74 15.71 -2.61 -6.73
CA LEU A 74 16.08 -2.11 -5.42
C LEU A 74 17.32 -2.81 -4.85
N ASP A 75 17.47 -4.12 -5.05
CA ASP A 75 18.68 -4.87 -4.74
C ASP A 75 19.89 -4.32 -5.48
N ALA A 76 19.73 -4.02 -6.77
CA ALA A 76 20.79 -3.38 -7.56
C ALA A 76 21.14 -1.98 -7.02
N LEU A 77 20.15 -1.21 -6.56
CA LEU A 77 20.40 0.08 -5.89
C LEU A 77 21.19 -0.09 -4.59
N HIS A 78 20.84 -1.07 -3.75
CA HIS A 78 21.54 -1.34 -2.50
C HIS A 78 23.00 -1.75 -2.74
N VAL A 79 23.29 -2.53 -3.78
CA VAL A 79 24.67 -2.87 -4.19
C VAL A 79 25.45 -1.62 -4.60
N MET A 80 24.82 -0.70 -5.34
CA MET A 80 25.49 0.53 -5.82
C MET A 80 25.63 1.63 -4.74
N ARG A 81 24.69 1.71 -3.81
CA ARG A 81 24.63 2.71 -2.73
C ARG A 81 24.08 2.05 -1.46
N PRO A 82 24.95 1.43 -0.64
CA PRO A 82 24.50 0.79 0.59
C PRO A 82 23.97 1.81 1.59
N ALA A 83 22.96 1.38 2.37
CA ALA A 83 22.51 2.01 3.61
C ALA A 83 21.97 3.45 3.50
N ARG A 84 21.23 3.76 2.43
CA ARG A 84 20.49 5.02 2.32
C ARG A 84 19.07 4.87 2.91
N PRO A 85 18.62 5.77 3.80
CA PRO A 85 17.29 5.68 4.40
C PRO A 85 16.16 5.75 3.36
N GLU A 86 16.39 6.44 2.24
CA GLU A 86 15.43 6.49 1.14
C GLU A 86 15.26 5.14 0.44
N LEU A 87 16.31 4.31 0.38
CA LEU A 87 16.20 2.95 -0.16
C LEU A 87 15.46 2.03 0.81
N ILE A 88 15.75 2.16 2.11
CA ILE A 88 15.03 1.46 3.18
C ILE A 88 13.53 1.81 3.15
N LEU A 89 13.19 3.05 2.83
CA LEU A 89 11.80 3.46 2.66
C LEU A 89 11.12 2.67 1.53
N TYR A 90 11.79 2.48 0.39
CA TYR A 90 11.27 1.68 -0.72
C TYR A 90 11.15 0.19 -0.38
N ASP A 91 12.05 -0.36 0.44
CA ASP A 91 11.94 -1.74 0.95
C ASP A 91 10.62 -1.91 1.73
N GLY A 92 10.21 -0.89 2.51
CA GLY A 92 8.92 -0.87 3.19
C GLY A 92 7.72 -0.91 2.24
N TYR A 93 7.78 -0.18 1.10
CA TYR A 93 6.72 -0.23 0.09
C TYR A 93 6.61 -1.59 -0.58
N VAL A 94 7.75 -2.24 -0.87
CA VAL A 94 7.76 -3.61 -1.39
C VAL A 94 7.03 -4.55 -0.42
N HIS A 95 7.34 -4.50 0.88
CA HIS A 95 6.65 -5.31 1.87
C HIS A 95 5.14 -5.05 1.93
N ILE A 96 4.69 -3.80 1.76
CA ILE A 96 3.26 -3.46 1.65
C ILE A 96 2.63 -4.13 0.43
N VAL A 97 3.27 -4.06 -0.74
CA VAL A 97 2.78 -4.69 -1.98
C VAL A 97 2.64 -6.20 -1.80
N HIS A 98 3.60 -6.85 -1.13
CA HIS A 98 3.54 -8.27 -0.77
C HIS A 98 2.55 -8.59 0.38
N ARG A 99 1.87 -7.59 0.94
CA ARG A 99 0.99 -7.71 2.12
C ARG A 99 1.73 -8.29 3.34
N ASN A 100 3.05 -8.13 3.39
CA ASN A 100 3.86 -8.53 4.52
C ASN A 100 3.91 -7.39 5.54
N TRP A 101 2.86 -7.29 6.34
CA TRP A 101 2.68 -6.18 7.28
C TRP A 101 3.70 -6.18 8.41
N ILE A 102 4.19 -7.35 8.83
CA ILE A 102 5.13 -7.47 9.96
C ILE A 102 6.45 -6.80 9.59
N ASP A 103 7.00 -7.15 8.44
CA ASP A 103 8.28 -6.60 7.98
C ASP A 103 8.12 -5.12 7.58
N ALA A 104 6.99 -4.75 6.95
CA ALA A 104 6.69 -3.35 6.66
C ALA A 104 6.67 -2.48 7.94
N ILE A 105 5.99 -2.95 8.99
CA ILE A 105 5.94 -2.24 10.29
C ILE A 105 7.34 -2.08 10.86
N ALA A 106 8.15 -3.15 10.87
CA ALA A 106 9.52 -3.09 11.40
C ALA A 106 10.39 -2.06 10.65
N VAL A 107 10.25 -1.98 9.32
CA VAL A 107 10.96 -1.01 8.49
C VAL A 107 10.54 0.43 8.81
N PHE A 108 9.23 0.73 8.80
CA PHE A 108 8.75 2.09 9.02
C PHE A 108 8.91 2.56 10.47
N ASP A 109 8.78 1.66 11.45
CA ASP A 109 9.07 1.94 12.86
C ASP A 109 10.56 2.22 13.07
N GLY A 110 11.43 1.45 12.42
CA GLY A 110 12.88 1.70 12.43
C GLY A 110 13.25 3.06 11.84
N LEU A 111 12.65 3.45 10.71
CA LEU A 111 12.84 4.78 10.09
C LEU A 111 12.31 5.91 10.99
N ALA A 112 11.10 5.74 11.53
CA ALA A 112 10.48 6.73 12.42
C ALA A 112 11.29 6.91 13.71
N SER A 113 11.81 5.83 14.29
CA SER A 113 12.65 5.86 15.49
C SER A 113 14.00 6.57 15.27
N ARG A 114 14.54 6.51 14.05
CA ARG A 114 15.75 7.26 13.66
C ARG A 114 15.47 8.69 13.22
N GLY A 115 14.20 9.09 13.10
CA GLY A 115 13.80 10.40 12.58
C GLY A 115 14.05 10.58 11.09
N GLU A 116 14.16 9.48 10.34
CA GLU A 116 14.47 9.49 8.91
C GLU A 116 13.20 9.44 8.07
N CYS A 117 13.22 10.08 6.88
CA CYS A 117 12.09 10.09 5.94
C CYS A 117 10.76 10.58 6.55
N MET A 118 10.84 11.48 7.54
CA MET A 118 9.71 12.10 8.21
C MET A 118 9.11 13.24 7.36
N PRO A 119 7.78 13.48 7.44
CA PRO A 119 6.76 12.75 8.22
C PRO A 119 6.24 11.48 7.52
N GLY A 120 6.66 11.22 6.27
CA GLY A 120 6.13 10.15 5.42
C GLY A 120 6.27 8.75 6.01
N ALA A 121 7.43 8.42 6.60
CA ALA A 121 7.67 7.11 7.23
C ALA A 121 6.66 6.81 8.35
N ARG A 122 6.35 7.81 9.18
CA ARG A 122 5.39 7.66 10.29
C ARG A 122 3.94 7.56 9.81
N ALA A 123 3.60 8.29 8.75
CA ALA A 123 2.30 8.15 8.09
C ALA A 123 2.13 6.74 7.49
N MET A 124 3.16 6.20 6.84
CA MET A 124 3.14 4.82 6.34
C MET A 124 3.10 3.77 7.46
N LEU A 125 3.75 4.02 8.61
CA LEU A 125 3.60 3.18 9.79
C LEU A 125 2.14 3.11 10.26
N VAL A 126 1.44 4.26 10.33
CA VAL A 126 0.00 4.30 10.67
C VAL A 126 -0.80 3.45 9.69
N TYR A 127 -0.56 3.62 8.39
CA TYR A 127 -1.22 2.83 7.36
C TYR A 127 -1.00 1.32 7.54
N CYS A 128 0.24 0.88 7.77
CA CYS A 128 0.56 -0.54 7.95
C CYS A 128 -0.07 -1.12 9.21
N LEU A 129 -0.03 -0.39 10.34
CA LEU A 129 -0.67 -0.80 11.58
C LEU A 129 -2.18 -0.96 11.39
N ALA A 130 -2.84 0.00 10.75
CA ALA A 130 -4.26 -0.07 10.45
C ALA A 130 -4.61 -1.21 9.47
N ALA A 131 -3.81 -1.42 8.42
CA ALA A 131 -4.00 -2.51 7.47
C ALA A 131 -3.84 -3.89 8.10
N SER A 132 -2.94 -4.03 9.08
CA SER A 132 -2.75 -5.27 9.86
C SER A 132 -3.82 -5.51 10.93
N GLY A 133 -4.67 -4.52 11.22
CA GLY A 133 -5.66 -4.57 12.29
C GLY A 133 -5.12 -4.23 13.69
N ASN A 134 -3.87 -3.75 13.80
CA ASN A 134 -3.31 -3.32 15.08
C ASN A 134 -3.83 -1.93 15.48
N ALA A 135 -4.62 -1.85 16.55
CA ALA A 135 -5.21 -0.61 17.08
C ALA A 135 -4.20 0.47 17.51
N ASP A 136 -2.92 0.15 17.68
CA ASP A 136 -1.84 1.09 18.00
C ASP A 136 -1.70 2.20 16.95
N TRP A 137 -2.21 2.00 15.73
CA TRP A 137 -2.26 3.02 14.69
C TRP A 137 -2.89 4.33 15.17
N ARG A 138 -3.88 4.26 16.09
CA ARG A 138 -4.54 5.44 16.67
C ARG A 138 -3.61 6.28 17.53
N ILE A 139 -2.73 5.61 18.30
CA ILE A 139 -1.75 6.28 19.17
C ILE A 139 -0.73 7.02 18.29
N VAL A 140 -0.23 6.35 17.25
CA VAL A 140 0.75 6.94 16.34
C VAL A 140 0.14 8.10 15.55
N ALA A 141 -1.08 7.93 15.03
CA ALA A 141 -1.83 8.97 14.32
C ALA A 141 -2.13 10.18 15.21
N GLY A 142 -2.60 9.96 16.44
CA GLY A 142 -2.88 11.03 17.40
C GLY A 142 -1.65 11.90 17.67
N LYS A 143 -0.50 11.27 17.93
CA LYS A 143 0.77 11.99 18.10
C LYS A 143 1.24 12.73 16.85
N MET A 144 0.87 12.28 15.65
CA MET A 144 1.14 13.03 14.41
C MET A 144 0.24 14.27 14.32
N ARG A 145 -1.03 14.16 14.70
CA ARG A 145 -1.96 15.31 14.72
C ARG A 145 -1.58 16.36 15.76
N GLU A 146 -0.99 15.96 16.88
CA GLU A 146 -0.44 16.89 17.87
C GLU A 146 0.68 17.77 17.29
N ASP A 147 1.41 17.25 16.29
CA ASP A 147 2.49 17.95 15.58
C ASP A 147 2.05 18.34 14.15
N GLU A 148 0.83 18.88 14.00
CA GLU A 148 0.21 19.16 12.69
C GLU A 148 1.06 20.06 11.77
N GLY A 149 1.88 20.94 12.36
CA GLY A 149 2.78 21.84 11.64
C GLY A 149 3.89 21.13 10.85
N SER A 150 4.24 19.89 11.20
CA SER A 150 5.26 19.10 10.50
C SER A 150 4.69 18.17 9.43
N LEU A 151 3.35 18.02 9.36
CA LEU A 151 2.72 17.11 8.41
C LEU A 151 2.70 17.69 7.00
N THR A 152 3.08 16.87 6.03
CA THR A 152 2.87 17.13 4.60
C THR A 152 1.42 16.84 4.22
N ASP A 153 0.91 17.48 3.17
CA ASP A 153 -0.46 17.28 2.66
C ASP A 153 -0.78 15.79 2.39
N ASP A 154 0.15 15.07 1.77
CA ASP A 154 0.00 13.62 1.49
C ASP A 154 -0.13 12.78 2.77
N ALA A 155 0.66 13.12 3.80
CA ALA A 155 0.60 12.45 5.10
C ALA A 155 -0.75 12.73 5.79
N ARG A 156 -1.26 13.96 5.74
CA ARG A 156 -2.60 14.29 6.26
C ARG A 156 -3.69 13.53 5.52
N ALA A 157 -3.63 13.51 4.19
CA ALA A 157 -4.58 12.78 3.36
C ALA A 157 -4.57 11.27 3.67
N LEU A 158 -3.39 10.69 3.91
CA LEU A 158 -3.28 9.28 4.30
C LEU A 158 -3.90 9.03 5.68
N LEU A 159 -3.62 9.86 6.69
CA LEU A 159 -4.24 9.74 8.02
C LEU A 159 -5.77 9.86 7.94
N ASP A 160 -6.27 10.86 7.22
CA ASP A 160 -7.71 11.03 6.99
C ASP A 160 -8.32 9.76 6.35
N SER A 161 -7.62 9.15 5.38
CA SER A 161 -8.11 7.93 4.72
C SER A 161 -8.20 6.73 5.65
N VAL A 162 -7.23 6.59 6.57
CA VAL A 162 -7.20 5.49 7.56
C VAL A 162 -8.31 5.67 8.59
N GLU A 163 -8.44 6.87 9.14
CA GLU A 163 -9.49 7.22 10.11
C GLU A 163 -10.89 7.03 9.51
N LEU A 164 -11.09 7.46 8.27
CA LEU A 164 -12.36 7.30 7.57
C LEU A 164 -12.70 5.84 7.30
N ARG A 165 -11.71 5.03 6.94
CA ARG A 165 -11.92 3.58 6.76
C ARG A 165 -12.37 2.93 8.07
N ASP A 166 -11.72 3.26 9.18
CA ASP A 166 -12.12 2.75 10.50
C ASP A 166 -13.53 3.20 10.90
N GLU A 167 -13.88 4.45 10.60
CA GLU A 167 -15.23 4.96 10.86
C GLU A 167 -16.29 4.25 10.00
N LEU A 168 -15.97 3.98 8.73
CA LEU A 168 -16.85 3.23 7.83
C LEU A 168 -17.04 1.79 8.30
N GLU A 169 -15.96 1.13 8.72
CA GLU A 169 -16.02 -0.23 9.29
C GLU A 169 -16.83 -0.27 10.60
N ARG A 170 -16.77 0.79 11.42
CA ARG A 170 -17.63 0.93 12.62
C ARG A 170 -19.10 1.13 12.23
N ALA A 171 -19.40 2.10 11.37
CA ALA A 171 -20.77 2.38 10.93
C ALA A 171 -21.42 1.16 10.24
N ASN A 172 -20.64 0.39 9.47
CA ASN A 172 -21.13 -0.84 8.85
C ASN A 172 -21.46 -1.92 9.88
N ARG A 173 -20.62 -2.11 10.92
CA ARG A 173 -20.92 -3.05 12.02
C ARG A 173 -22.17 -2.64 12.80
N ASP A 174 -22.32 -1.35 13.07
CA ASP A 174 -23.51 -0.83 13.76
C ASP A 174 -24.77 -0.99 12.90
N ALA A 175 -24.68 -0.78 11.60
CA ALA A 175 -25.77 -1.01 10.66
C ALA A 175 -26.15 -2.49 10.56
N GLN A 176 -25.18 -3.41 10.60
CA GLN A 176 -25.45 -4.85 10.65
C GLN A 176 -26.18 -5.25 11.94
N ALA A 177 -25.89 -4.58 13.05
CA ALA A 177 -26.55 -4.86 14.34
C ALA A 177 -27.93 -4.21 14.47
N THR A 178 -28.13 -3.01 13.92
CA THR A 178 -29.33 -2.18 14.13
C THR A 178 -30.26 -2.11 12.93
N GLY A 179 -29.79 -2.50 11.74
CA GLY A 179 -30.48 -2.35 10.46
C GLY A 179 -30.41 -0.95 9.85
N VAL A 180 -29.76 0.03 10.50
CA VAL A 180 -29.72 1.43 10.04
C VAL A 180 -28.28 1.90 9.88
N PHE A 181 -27.92 2.36 8.68
CA PHE A 181 -26.62 2.97 8.41
C PHE A 181 -26.66 4.48 8.64
N HIS A 182 -25.81 4.97 9.55
CA HIS A 182 -25.67 6.39 9.84
C HIS A 182 -24.40 6.95 9.19
N MET A 183 -24.57 7.83 8.20
CA MET A 183 -23.47 8.54 7.57
C MET A 183 -22.92 9.61 8.52
N THR A 184 -21.66 9.51 8.90
CA THR A 184 -20.97 10.46 9.78
C THR A 184 -20.57 11.73 9.02
N ASP A 185 -20.16 12.78 9.75
CA ASP A 185 -19.79 14.05 9.12
C ASP A 185 -18.50 13.96 8.31
N MET A 186 -17.55 13.09 8.70
CA MET A 186 -16.34 12.85 7.92
C MET A 186 -16.66 12.16 6.59
N MET A 187 -17.57 11.17 6.60
CA MET A 187 -18.05 10.51 5.38
C MET A 187 -18.78 11.48 4.45
N LYS A 188 -19.62 12.36 4.99
CA LYS A 188 -20.28 13.41 4.21
C LYS A 188 -19.26 14.34 3.55
N ARG A 189 -18.26 14.82 4.30
CA ARG A 189 -17.18 15.65 3.76
C ARG A 189 -16.42 14.95 2.64
N LEU A 190 -16.10 13.65 2.80
CA LEU A 190 -15.46 12.89 1.72
C LEU A 190 -16.36 12.81 0.49
N ARG A 191 -17.62 12.42 0.67
CA ARG A 191 -18.58 12.30 -0.43
C ARG A 191 -18.69 13.60 -1.23
N ASP A 192 -18.80 14.72 -0.52
CA ASP A 192 -18.91 16.05 -1.11
C ASP A 192 -17.61 16.42 -1.84
N ARG A 193 -16.43 16.09 -1.27
CA ARG A 193 -15.12 16.26 -1.92
C ARG A 193 -14.97 15.41 -3.19
N LEU A 194 -15.51 14.20 -3.20
CA LEU A 194 -15.46 13.28 -4.34
C LEU A 194 -16.57 13.55 -5.37
N GLY A 195 -17.50 14.46 -5.09
CA GLY A 195 -18.63 14.75 -5.97
C GLY A 195 -19.56 13.54 -6.20
N ILE A 196 -19.60 12.58 -5.26
CA ILE A 196 -20.45 11.40 -5.38
C ILE A 196 -21.90 11.83 -5.17
N LYS A 197 -22.69 11.77 -6.24
CA LYS A 197 -24.14 12.02 -6.17
C LYS A 197 -24.78 10.90 -5.35
N THR A 198 -25.50 11.25 -4.29
CA THR A 198 -26.41 10.30 -3.65
C THR A 198 -27.44 9.85 -4.68
N PRO A 199 -27.69 8.55 -4.86
CA PRO A 199 -28.79 8.11 -5.70
C PRO A 199 -30.07 8.68 -5.08
N THR A 200 -30.62 9.71 -5.71
CA THR A 200 -31.96 10.16 -5.41
C THR A 200 -32.90 9.04 -5.80
N LEU A 201 -33.74 8.60 -4.88
CA LEU A 201 -34.84 7.64 -5.06
C LEU A 201 -35.90 8.11 -6.11
N HIS A 202 -35.56 9.05 -6.99
CA HIS A 202 -36.46 9.75 -7.89
C HIS A 202 -36.21 9.48 -9.39
N ASP A 203 -35.24 8.66 -9.76
CA ASP A 203 -35.00 8.29 -11.17
C ASP A 203 -35.80 7.05 -11.61
N ALA A 204 -36.85 6.66 -10.87
CA ALA A 204 -37.79 5.61 -11.26
C ALA A 204 -39.07 6.14 -11.95
N ASN A 205 -39.23 7.45 -12.15
CA ASN A 205 -40.38 8.03 -12.84
C ASN A 205 -39.95 9.13 -13.83
N GLY A 206 -39.41 8.72 -14.97
CA GLY A 206 -39.38 9.58 -16.16
C GLY A 206 -40.79 9.74 -16.73
N PRO A 207 -41.21 10.95 -17.17
CA PRO A 207 -42.56 11.21 -17.61
C PRO A 207 -42.75 10.86 -19.09
N ASP A 208 -42.90 9.57 -19.40
CA ASP A 208 -43.47 9.13 -20.69
C ASP A 208 -44.91 8.65 -20.48
N ALA A 209 -45.77 9.60 -20.09
CA ALA A 209 -47.22 9.42 -20.13
C ALA A 209 -47.75 10.09 -21.41
N ASN A 210 -47.79 9.34 -22.50
CA ASN A 210 -48.84 9.49 -23.51
C ASN A 210 -49.12 8.16 -24.23
N ALA A 211 -50.21 7.55 -23.78
CA ALA A 211 -51.21 6.77 -24.52
C ALA A 211 -50.77 5.95 -25.75
N ASP A 212 -50.80 4.62 -25.62
CA ASP A 212 -51.87 3.84 -26.25
C ASP A 212 -52.04 2.46 -25.59
N GLY A 213 -53.28 2.00 -25.51
CA GLY A 213 -53.76 1.03 -24.52
C GLY A 213 -53.41 -0.44 -24.72
N ALA A 214 -53.32 -1.18 -23.60
CA ALA A 214 -53.86 -2.53 -23.36
C ALA A 214 -53.46 -3.02 -21.95
N GLN A 215 -54.38 -3.74 -21.30
CA GLN A 215 -54.29 -4.27 -19.93
C GLN A 215 -53.33 -5.49 -19.78
N PRO A 216 -53.10 -6.02 -18.55
CA PRO A 216 -51.78 -6.37 -18.02
C PRO A 216 -51.36 -7.82 -18.35
N SER A 217 -50.06 -8.06 -18.47
CA SER A 217 -49.51 -9.41 -18.38
C SER A 217 -48.41 -9.45 -17.32
N ALA A 218 -48.59 -10.34 -16.36
CA ALA A 218 -47.66 -10.60 -15.28
C ALA A 218 -46.31 -11.05 -15.85
N ALA A 219 -45.26 -10.28 -15.57
CA ALA A 219 -43.88 -10.70 -15.81
C ALA A 219 -43.17 -10.79 -14.45
N THR A 220 -42.89 -12.03 -14.08
CA THR A 220 -42.09 -12.48 -12.95
C THR A 220 -40.72 -11.79 -12.96
N PRO A 221 -40.17 -11.31 -11.83
CA PRO A 221 -38.81 -10.78 -11.81
C PRO A 221 -37.82 -11.90 -12.15
N THR A 222 -37.09 -11.70 -13.25
CA THR A 222 -36.01 -12.57 -13.70
C THR A 222 -34.88 -12.58 -12.69
N ALA A 223 -34.32 -13.77 -12.49
CA ALA A 223 -33.39 -14.14 -11.41
C ALA A 223 -31.99 -13.47 -11.45
N GLU A 224 -31.81 -12.38 -12.20
CA GLU A 224 -30.50 -11.72 -12.38
C GLU A 224 -30.28 -10.56 -11.40
N GLU A 225 -31.32 -9.96 -10.82
CA GLU A 225 -31.17 -8.90 -9.79
C GLU A 225 -30.75 -9.44 -8.42
N SER A 226 -30.85 -10.75 -8.20
CA SER A 226 -30.52 -11.37 -6.90
C SER A 226 -29.02 -11.65 -6.70
N GLN A 227 -28.17 -11.40 -7.70
CA GLN A 227 -26.74 -11.73 -7.63
C GLN A 227 -25.84 -10.61 -7.13
N TYR A 228 -26.33 -9.37 -6.99
CA TYR A 228 -25.50 -8.26 -6.49
C TYR A 228 -25.51 -8.10 -4.97
N LEU A 229 -26.14 -9.02 -4.22
CA LEU A 229 -26.30 -8.94 -2.76
C LEU A 229 -25.74 -10.12 -1.98
N ARG A 230 -24.73 -10.82 -2.51
CA ARG A 230 -23.96 -11.80 -1.72
C ARG A 230 -22.46 -11.66 -1.92
N LEU A 231 -21.86 -10.97 -0.93
CA LEU A 231 -20.55 -11.16 -0.28
C LEU A 231 -19.36 -11.56 -1.17
#